data_AF-A0A5J4UF46-F1
#
_entry.id   AF-A0A5J4UF46-F1
#
_cell.length_a   1.000
_cell.length_b   1.000
_cell.length_c   1.000
_cell.angle_alpha   90.00
_cell.angle_beta   90.00
_cell.angle_gamma   90.00
#
_symmetry.space_group_name_H-M   'P 1'
#
loop_
_entity.id
_entity.type
_entity.pdbx_description
1 polymer ?
#
loop_
_entity_poly.entity_id
_entity_poly.type
_entity_poly.pdbx_seq_one_letter_code
_entity_poly.pdbx_strand_id
1 'polypeptide(L)'
;MESTITLEKCLYIQDQCRQIKELEQKKHELNQILKEKIINRLVGLAYSFVDPMTNESDEDTRLELMMQYDEEVDGIIKDINRL
;
A
#
# COMPACT_ATOMS: atom_id res chain seq x y z
N MET A 1 -46.05 -12.04 21.70
CA MET A 1 -44.65 -12.02 22.16
C MET A 1 -43.63 -12.18 21.02
N GLU A 2 -44.03 -12.05 19.74
CA GLU A 2 -43.11 -12.23 18.59
C GLU A 2 -42.46 -10.92 18.07
N SER A 3 -42.90 -9.74 18.52
CA SER A 3 -42.41 -8.47 17.97
C SER A 3 -41.03 -8.04 18.50
N THR A 4 -40.68 -8.37 19.75
CA THR A 4 -39.42 -7.90 20.38
C THR A 4 -38.19 -8.61 19.82
N ILE A 5 -38.27 -9.95 19.65
CA ILE A 5 -37.20 -10.77 19.08
C ILE A 5 -36.90 -10.35 17.62
N THR A 6 -37.94 -9.94 16.90
CA THR A 6 -37.80 -9.47 15.51
C THR A 6 -37.11 -8.10 15.46
N LEU A 7 -37.45 -7.18 16.37
CA LEU A 7 -36.81 -5.86 16.46
C LEU A 7 -35.34 -5.94 16.85
N GLU A 8 -34.98 -6.76 17.85
CA GLU A 8 -33.58 -6.95 18.26
C GLU A 8 -32.71 -7.49 17.12
N LYS A 9 -33.23 -8.46 16.36
CA LYS A 9 -32.56 -8.98 15.16
C LYS A 9 -32.39 -7.90 14.08
N CYS A 10 -33.40 -7.06 13.87
CA CYS A 10 -33.30 -5.94 12.93
C CYS A 10 -32.22 -4.93 13.36
N LEU A 11 -32.16 -4.57 14.64
CA LEU A 11 -31.13 -3.67 15.17
C LEU A 11 -29.73 -4.26 15.04
N TYR A 12 -29.58 -5.55 15.33
CA TYR A 12 -28.31 -6.26 15.13
C TYR A 12 -27.86 -6.23 13.66
N ILE A 13 -28.76 -6.53 12.72
CA ILE A 13 -28.44 -6.48 11.28
C ILE A 13 -28.07 -5.07 10.86
N GLN A 14 -28.79 -4.04 11.32
CA GLN A 14 -28.47 -2.64 11.03
C GLN A 14 -27.07 -2.25 11.52
N ASP A 15 -26.70 -2.69 12.73
CA ASP A 15 -25.37 -2.47 13.29
C ASP A 15 -24.28 -3.17 12.47
N GLN A 16 -24.50 -4.43 12.08
CA GLN A 16 -23.59 -5.17 11.21
C GLN A 16 -23.42 -4.50 9.84
N CYS A 17 -24.51 -4.02 9.22
CA CYS A 17 -24.44 -3.28 7.97
C CYS A 17 -23.65 -1.97 8.12
N ARG A 18 -23.77 -1.28 9.26
CA ARG A 18 -22.96 -0.08 9.55
C ARG A 18 -21.47 -0.43 9.65
N GLN A 19 -21.13 -1.48 10.40
CA GLN A 19 -19.74 -1.93 10.56
C GLN A 19 -19.11 -2.32 9.22
N ILE A 20 -19.83 -3.03 8.34
CA ILE A 20 -19.35 -3.39 7.00
C ILE A 20 -18.99 -2.14 6.19
N LYS A 21 -19.88 -1.14 6.16
CA LYS A 21 -19.61 0.13 5.43
C LYS A 21 -18.38 0.86 5.97
N GLU A 22 -18.19 0.86 7.29
CA GLU A 22 -17.00 1.45 7.90
C GLU A 22 -15.72 0.70 7.53
N LEU A 23 -15.77 -0.64 7.47
CA LEU A 23 -14.64 -1.47 7.04
C LEU A 23 -14.31 -1.29 5.56
N GLU A 24 -15.32 -1.16 4.70
CA GLU A 24 -15.13 -0.87 3.27
C GLU A 24 -14.45 0.48 3.06
N GLN A 25 -14.88 1.51 3.80
CA GLN A 25 -14.26 2.83 3.77
C GLN A 25 -12.79 2.79 4.23
N LYS A 26 -12.51 2.14 5.37
CA LYS A 26 -11.13 1.97 5.87
C LYS A 26 -10.25 1.21 4.89
N LYS A 27 -10.78 0.17 4.24
CA LYS A 27 -10.07 -0.57 3.19
C LYS A 27 -9.72 0.36 2.02
N HIS A 28 -10.66 1.20 1.59
CA HIS A 28 -10.41 2.16 0.52
C HIS A 28 -9.29 3.14 0.89
N GLU A 29 -9.35 3.73 2.08
CA GLU A 29 -8.34 4.66 2.59
C GLU A 29 -6.95 4.02 2.68
N LEU A 30 -6.86 2.81 3.24
CA LEU A 30 -5.61 2.05 3.32
C LEU A 30 -5.02 1.77 1.94
N ASN A 31 -5.87 1.41 0.97
CA ASN A 31 -5.43 1.19 -0.40
C ASN A 31 -4.88 2.46 -1.06
N GLN A 32 -5.47 3.64 -0.79
CA GLN A 32 -4.92 4.91 -1.29
C GLN A 32 -3.58 5.23 -0.65
N ILE A 33 -3.46 5.07 0.67
CA ILE A 33 -2.20 5.29 1.39
C ILE A 33 -1.09 4.38 0.86
N LEU A 34 -1.40 3.11 0.60
CA LEU A 34 -0.42 2.16 0.05
C LEU A 34 0.00 2.55 -1.37
N LYS A 35 -0.93 3.01 -2.22
CA LYS A 35 -0.61 3.53 -3.56
C LYS A 35 0.30 4.75 -3.49
N GLU A 36 0.01 5.73 -2.64
CA GLU A 36 0.86 6.90 -2.46
C GLU A 36 2.28 6.53 -2.00
N LYS A 37 2.39 5.58 -1.06
CA LYS A 37 3.70 5.06 -0.62
C LYS A 37 4.48 4.43 -1.77
N ILE A 38 3.84 3.60 -2.60
CA ILE A 38 4.48 2.99 -3.77
C ILE A 38 4.94 4.05 -4.75
N ILE A 39 4.11 5.05 -5.06
CA ILE A 39 4.47 6.16 -5.96
C ILE A 39 5.67 6.92 -5.41
N ASN A 40 5.70 7.25 -4.12
CA ASN A 40 6.82 7.94 -3.51
C ASN A 40 8.13 7.15 -3.59
N ARG A 41 8.07 5.82 -3.39
CA ARG A 41 9.23 4.94 -3.57
C ARG A 41 9.71 4.93 -5.03
N LEU A 42 8.79 4.82 -6.00
CA LEU A 42 9.12 4.89 -7.42
C LEU A 42 9.78 6.21 -7.83
N VAL A 43 9.29 7.34 -7.31
CA VAL A 43 9.93 8.65 -7.52
C VAL A 43 11.30 8.68 -6.85
N GLY A 44 11.42 8.14 -5.64
CA GLY A 44 12.67 8.00 -4.92
C GLY A 44 13.72 7.19 -5.69
N LEU A 45 13.32 6.18 -6.47
CA LEU A 45 14.23 5.41 -7.32
C LEU A 45 14.97 6.28 -8.33
N ALA A 46 14.25 7.19 -8.98
CA ALA A 46 14.83 8.07 -10.00
C ALA A 46 15.93 8.96 -9.40
N TYR A 47 15.66 9.57 -8.24
CA TYR A 47 16.58 10.53 -7.62
C TYR A 47 17.70 9.87 -6.79
N SER A 48 17.43 8.73 -6.16
CA SER A 48 18.37 8.09 -5.22
C SER A 48 19.29 7.08 -5.89
N PHE A 49 18.90 6.58 -7.07
CA PHE A 49 19.63 5.53 -7.75
C PHE A 49 19.91 5.85 -9.21
N VAL A 50 18.88 6.11 -10.03
CA VAL A 50 19.06 6.27 -11.49
C VAL A 50 19.92 7.49 -11.85
N ASP A 51 19.65 8.64 -11.22
CA ASP A 51 20.43 9.86 -11.45
C ASP A 51 21.88 9.71 -10.92
N PRO A 52 22.13 9.26 -9.68
CA PRO A 52 23.48 8.95 -9.22
C PRO A 52 24.23 7.95 -10.11
N MET A 53 23.62 6.83 -10.51
CA MET A 53 24.26 5.83 -11.37
C MET A 53 24.68 6.38 -12.73
N THR A 54 23.88 7.29 -13.28
CA THR A 54 24.15 7.92 -14.58
C THR A 54 25.35 8.87 -14.52
N ASN A 55 25.55 9.50 -13.36
CA ASN A 55 26.61 10.47 -13.12
C ASN A 55 27.83 9.87 -12.40
N GLU A 56 27.76 8.61 -11.97
CA GLU A 56 28.85 7.93 -11.28
C GLU A 56 29.90 7.40 -12.27
N SER A 57 31.15 7.74 -11.98
CA SER A 57 32.33 7.37 -12.76
C SER A 57 33.08 6.18 -12.17
N ASP A 58 32.96 5.95 -10.86
CA ASP A 58 33.53 4.80 -10.16
C ASP A 58 32.67 3.55 -10.37
N GLU A 59 33.27 2.53 -10.97
CA GLU A 59 32.54 1.32 -11.37
C GLU A 59 32.04 0.52 -10.17
N ASP A 60 32.84 0.47 -9.10
CA ASP A 60 32.48 -0.24 -7.86
C ASP A 60 31.30 0.44 -7.15
N THR A 61 31.33 1.77 -7.04
CA THR A 61 30.22 2.56 -6.48
C THR A 61 28.95 2.43 -7.32
N ARG A 62 29.08 2.46 -8.65
CA ARG A 62 27.94 2.26 -9.55
C ARG A 62 27.35 0.85 -9.40
N LEU A 63 28.19 -0.17 -9.25
CA LEU A 63 27.73 -1.54 -9.01
C LEU A 63 26.97 -1.66 -7.68
N GLU A 64 27.45 -1.02 -6.61
CA GLU A 64 26.74 -0.99 -5.33
C GLU A 64 25.34 -0.34 -5.46
N LEU A 65 25.25 0.78 -6.17
CA LEU A 65 23.97 1.45 -6.44
C LEU A 65 23.00 0.57 -7.26
N MET A 66 23.51 -0.22 -8.22
CA MET A 66 22.69 -1.17 -8.99
C MET A 66 22.12 -2.27 -8.10
N MET A 67 22.92 -2.82 -7.18
CA MET A 67 22.46 -3.85 -6.25
C MET A 67 21.36 -3.32 -5.30
N GLN A 68 21.54 -2.10 -4.78
CA GLN A 68 20.55 -1.46 -3.92
C GLN A 68 19.26 -1.12 -4.68
N TYR A 69 19.39 -0.70 -5.95
CA TYR A 69 18.25 -0.47 -6.83
C TYR A 69 17.42 -1.75 -7.04
N ASP A 70 18.07 -2.88 -7.34
CA ASP A 70 17.40 -4.16 -7.55
C ASP A 70 16.64 -4.60 -6.28
N GLU A 71 17.24 -4.46 -5.10
CA GLU A 71 16.59 -4.78 -3.82
C GLU A 71 15.36 -3.89 -3.56
N GLU A 72 15.46 -2.58 -3.83
CA GLU A 72 14.35 -1.66 -3.65
C GLU A 72 13.21 -1.93 -4.64
N VAL A 73 13.53 -2.23 -5.90
CA VAL A 73 12.56 -2.64 -6.93
C VAL A 73 11.82 -3.90 -6.51
N ASP A 74 12.53 -4.93 -6.05
CA ASP A 74 11.92 -6.16 -5.53
C ASP A 74 10.97 -5.88 -4.36
N GLY A 75 11.36 -4.95 -3.47
CA GLY A 75 10.52 -4.48 -2.37
C GLY A 75 9.24 -3.80 -2.87
N ILE A 76 9.33 -2.96 -3.90
CA ILE A 76 8.16 -2.27 -4.50
C ILE A 76 7.24 -3.28 -5.19
N ILE A 77 7.78 -4.25 -5.93
CA ILE A 77 7.00 -5.29 -6.60
C ILE A 77 6.20 -6.11 -5.57
N LYS A 78 6.81 -6.47 -4.44
CA LYS A 78 6.12 -7.17 -3.34
C LYS A 78 4.97 -6.35 -2.76
N ASP A 79 5.13 -5.04 -2.62
CA ASP A 79 4.07 -4.16 -2.13
C ASP A 79 2.95 -3.99 -3.15
N ILE A 80 3.26 -3.92 -4.44
CA ILE A 80 2.26 -3.91 -5.52
C ILE A 80 1.44 -5.21 -5.51
N ASN A 81 2.08 -6.36 -5.37
CA ASN A 81 1.40 -7.66 -5.35
C ASN A 81 0.49 -7.87 -4.13
N ARG A 82 0.58 -7.00 -3.11
CA ARG A 82 -0.30 -7.02 -1.93
C ARG A 82 -1.54 -6.14 -2.07
N LEU A 83 -1.63 -5.33 -3.13
CA LEU A 83 -2.81 -4.52 -3.48
C LEU A 83 -3.92 -5.36 -4.11
#